data_AF-A0A1W9WAA7-F1
#
_entry.id   AF-A0A1W9WAA7-F1
#
_cell.length_a   1.000
_cell.length_b   1.000
_cell.length_c   1.000
_cell.angle_alpha   90.00
_cell.angle_beta   90.00
_cell.angle_gamma   90.00
#
_symmetry.space_group_name_H-M   'P 1'
#
loop_
_entity.id
_entity.type
_entity.pdbx_description
1 polymer ?
#
loop_
_entity_poly.entity_id
_entity_poly.type
_entity_poly.pdbx_seq_one_letter_code
_entity_poly.pdbx_strand_id
1 'polypeptide(L)'
;MAPRTRGRQQTFSRDEFANLPTDVEIQALIENDNPKALVLSADIIGKHLKNQNVKTSQLRKLFGMVRQIQMNWSDIDSQKAYDSYRQAILLKPKIGYQTQRVWEKNRYQGQGMLILRDAVDAALDSIMNIDEEDEHKLQKRREYFYRLTDFLEAIVAYHKTYGGQES
;
A
#
# COMPACT_ATOMS: atom_id res chain seq x y z
N MET A 1 -18.76 -10.58 -46.53
CA MET A 1 -17.88 -9.54 -45.94
C MET A 1 -18.45 -9.16 -44.58
N ALA A 2 -17.80 -9.55 -43.49
CA ALA A 2 -18.21 -9.19 -42.13
C ALA A 2 -17.25 -8.11 -41.58
N PRO A 3 -17.73 -7.04 -40.94
CA PRO A 3 -16.84 -6.01 -40.41
C PRO A 3 -16.19 -6.49 -39.11
N ARG A 4 -14.87 -6.37 -39.05
CA ARG A 4 -14.04 -6.65 -37.88
C ARG A 4 -14.31 -5.60 -36.80
N THR A 5 -14.77 -6.03 -35.64
CA THR A 5 -14.88 -5.23 -34.42
C THR A 5 -13.48 -4.78 -33.99
N ARG A 6 -13.19 -3.47 -34.11
CA ARG A 6 -11.94 -2.87 -33.63
C ARG A 6 -11.91 -2.90 -32.11
N GLY A 7 -10.87 -3.53 -31.56
CA GLY A 7 -10.55 -3.48 -30.14
C GLY A 7 -10.40 -2.03 -29.68
N ARG A 8 -11.14 -1.69 -28.63
CA ARG A 8 -11.10 -0.40 -27.95
C ARG A 8 -9.75 -0.31 -27.23
N GLN A 9 -8.77 0.33 -27.85
CA GLN A 9 -7.56 0.76 -27.16
C GLN A 9 -8.00 1.84 -26.15
N GLN A 10 -7.99 1.50 -24.86
CA GLN A 10 -8.16 2.48 -23.79
C GLN A 10 -6.90 3.34 -23.76
N THR A 11 -6.99 4.55 -24.31
CA THR A 11 -6.00 5.61 -24.10
C THR A 11 -6.18 6.11 -22.68
N PHE A 12 -5.25 5.76 -21.79
CA PHE A 12 -5.18 6.33 -20.44
C PHE A 12 -4.93 7.83 -20.54
N SER A 13 -5.84 8.63 -19.98
CA SER A 13 -5.68 10.09 -19.95
C SER A 13 -4.66 10.45 -18.88
N ARG A 14 -3.79 11.41 -19.19
CA ARG A 14 -2.74 11.94 -18.30
C ARG A 14 -3.26 12.37 -16.93
N ASP A 15 -4.55 12.69 -16.85
CA ASP A 15 -5.23 13.18 -15.64
C ASP A 15 -5.54 12.09 -14.60
N GLU A 16 -5.58 10.80 -14.97
CA GLU A 16 -5.92 9.71 -14.02
C GLU A 16 -4.81 9.45 -12.97
N PHE A 17 -3.57 9.82 -13.28
CA PHE A 17 -2.42 9.72 -12.37
C PHE A 17 -2.08 11.04 -11.69
N ALA A 18 -2.60 12.17 -12.19
CA ALA A 18 -2.31 13.51 -11.68
C ALA A 18 -2.81 13.74 -10.24
N ASN A 19 -3.67 12.85 -9.72
CA ASN A 19 -4.27 12.96 -8.41
C ASN A 19 -3.77 11.90 -7.41
N LEU A 20 -2.81 11.04 -7.77
CA LEU A 20 -2.25 10.08 -6.81
C LEU A 20 -1.47 10.84 -5.72
N PRO A 21 -1.58 10.44 -4.44
CA PRO A 21 -0.78 11.04 -3.38
C PRO A 21 0.70 10.75 -3.65
N THR A 22 1.53 11.78 -3.45
CA THR A 22 2.99 11.72 -3.54
C THR A 22 3.58 10.99 -2.34
N ASP A 23 4.82 10.52 -2.47
CA ASP A 23 5.55 9.89 -1.35
C ASP A 23 5.61 10.79 -0.12
N VAL A 24 5.82 12.10 -0.32
CA VAL A 24 5.86 13.10 0.76
C VAL A 24 4.51 13.23 1.45
N GLU A 25 3.41 13.24 0.68
CA GLU A 25 2.07 13.27 1.27
C GLU A 25 1.81 11.99 2.08
N ILE A 26 2.16 10.82 1.54
CA ILE A 26 2.04 9.54 2.25
C ILE A 26 2.87 9.53 3.54
N GLN A 27 4.13 9.94 3.48
CA GLN A 27 5.00 10.06 4.66
C GLN A 27 4.36 10.95 5.73
N ALA A 28 3.81 12.09 5.32
CA ALA A 28 3.11 13.00 6.23
C ALA A 28 1.86 12.37 6.88
N LEU A 29 1.13 11.48 6.19
CA LEU A 29 0.03 10.71 6.77
C LEU A 29 0.50 9.84 7.94
N ILE A 30 1.65 9.19 7.74
CA ILE A 30 2.22 8.26 8.70
C ILE A 30 2.85 9.00 9.88
N GLU A 31 3.50 10.13 9.64
CA GLU A 31 4.21 10.87 10.67
C GLU A 31 3.28 11.71 11.56
N ASN A 32 2.28 12.37 10.98
CA ASN A 32 1.53 13.44 11.66
C ASN A 32 0.12 13.08 12.13
N ASP A 33 -0.29 11.80 12.07
CA ASP A 33 -1.62 11.32 12.46
C ASP A 33 -2.78 12.15 11.87
N ASN A 34 -2.90 12.13 10.54
CA ASN A 34 -3.96 12.85 9.85
C ASN A 34 -5.00 11.87 9.26
N PRO A 35 -6.00 11.45 10.03
CA PRO A 35 -6.97 10.45 9.58
C PRO A 35 -7.81 10.92 8.39
N LYS A 36 -8.08 12.22 8.27
CA LYS A 36 -8.83 12.77 7.11
C LYS A 36 -8.03 12.63 5.83
N ALA A 37 -6.75 13.03 5.85
CA ALA A 37 -5.88 12.91 4.70
C ALA A 37 -5.61 11.43 4.36
N LEU A 38 -5.50 10.57 5.37
CA LEU A 38 -5.34 9.12 5.19
C LEU A 38 -6.51 8.52 4.41
N VAL A 39 -7.74 8.83 4.83
CA VAL A 39 -8.97 8.36 4.17
C VAL A 39 -9.06 8.85 2.72
N LEU A 40 -8.75 10.13 2.47
CA LEU A 40 -8.76 10.70 1.12
C LEU A 40 -7.73 10.03 0.19
N SER A 41 -6.50 9.86 0.67
CA SER A 41 -5.43 9.18 -0.09
C SER A 41 -5.79 7.72 -0.36
N ALA A 42 -6.38 7.04 0.63
CA ALA A 42 -6.80 5.65 0.50
C ALA A 42 -7.94 5.48 -0.51
N ASP A 43 -8.88 6.43 -0.55
CA ASP A 43 -9.97 6.48 -1.53
C ASP A 43 -9.43 6.58 -2.96
N ILE A 44 -8.55 7.56 -3.20
CA ILE A 44 -7.90 7.79 -4.49
C ILE A 44 -7.15 6.52 -4.96
N ILE A 45 -6.30 5.95 -4.09
CA ILE A 45 -5.53 4.74 -4.42
C ILE A 45 -6.49 3.57 -4.65
N GLY A 46 -7.44 3.32 -3.76
CA GLY A 46 -8.39 2.21 -3.87
C GLY A 46 -9.16 2.23 -5.20
N LYS A 47 -9.60 3.41 -5.64
CA LYS A 47 -10.21 3.62 -6.96
C LYS A 47 -9.26 3.28 -8.10
N HIS A 48 -8.02 3.75 -8.03
CA HIS A 48 -7.02 3.49 -9.06
C HIS A 48 -6.70 2.00 -9.16
N LEU A 49 -6.49 1.31 -8.04
CA LEU A 49 -6.24 -0.13 -8.00
C LEU A 49 -7.39 -0.92 -8.63
N LYS A 50 -8.63 -0.52 -8.38
CA LYS A 50 -9.81 -1.13 -8.99
C LYS A 50 -9.80 -0.91 -10.50
N ASN A 51 -9.49 0.29 -10.97
CA ASN A 51 -9.44 0.59 -12.40
C ASN A 51 -8.37 -0.26 -13.09
N GLN A 52 -7.24 -0.48 -12.44
CA GLN A 52 -6.14 -1.35 -12.90
C GLN A 52 -6.43 -2.85 -12.77
N ASN A 53 -7.65 -3.25 -12.38
CA ASN A 53 -8.05 -4.65 -12.15
C ASN A 53 -7.14 -5.39 -11.14
N VAL A 54 -6.61 -4.69 -10.14
CA VAL A 54 -5.94 -5.35 -9.02
C VAL A 54 -6.96 -6.22 -8.30
N LYS A 55 -6.59 -7.47 -8.01
CA LYS A 55 -7.52 -8.43 -7.42
C LYS A 55 -7.61 -8.22 -5.92
N THR A 56 -8.81 -8.36 -5.35
CA THR A 56 -9.00 -8.30 -3.90
C THR A 56 -8.13 -9.32 -3.16
N SER A 57 -7.88 -10.50 -3.76
CA SER A 57 -6.99 -11.51 -3.19
C SER A 57 -5.52 -11.08 -3.10
N GLN A 58 -5.05 -10.20 -3.99
CA GLN A 58 -3.70 -9.62 -3.92
C GLN A 58 -3.61 -8.62 -2.76
N LEU A 59 -4.60 -7.72 -2.66
CA LEU A 59 -4.65 -6.74 -1.57
C LEU A 59 -4.78 -7.43 -0.21
N ARG A 60 -5.67 -8.42 -0.10
CA ARG A 60 -5.86 -9.22 1.12
C ARG A 60 -4.59 -9.94 1.53
N LYS A 61 -3.84 -10.49 0.58
CA LYS A 61 -2.56 -11.15 0.87
C LYS A 61 -1.55 -10.16 1.46
N LEU A 62 -1.44 -8.96 0.88
CA LEU A 62 -0.58 -7.91 1.41
C LEU A 62 -1.02 -7.48 2.81
N PHE A 63 -2.29 -7.13 2.96
CA PHE A 63 -2.87 -6.72 4.24
C PHE A 63 -2.68 -7.77 5.33
N GLY A 64 -2.88 -9.06 5.01
CA GLY A 64 -2.64 -10.16 5.96
C GLY A 64 -1.19 -10.23 6.45
N MET A 65 -0.20 -10.02 5.57
CA MET A 65 1.21 -9.96 5.97
C MET A 65 1.48 -8.78 6.92
N VAL A 66 0.92 -7.60 6.62
CA VAL A 66 1.09 -6.40 7.46
C VAL A 66 0.39 -6.58 8.81
N ARG A 67 -0.84 -7.09 8.82
CA ARG A 67 -1.61 -7.35 10.04
C ARG A 67 -0.90 -8.35 10.97
N GLN A 68 -0.28 -9.38 10.41
CA GLN A 68 0.50 -10.34 11.18
C GLN A 68 1.68 -9.66 11.90
N ILE A 69 2.38 -8.74 11.22
CA ILE A 69 3.46 -7.97 11.83
C ILE A 69 2.88 -7.04 12.91
N GLN A 70 1.75 -6.39 12.65
CA GLN A 70 1.07 -5.50 13.61
C GLN A 70 0.78 -6.21 14.94
N MET A 71 0.33 -7.47 14.90
CA MET A 71 0.03 -8.26 16.10
C MET A 71 1.26 -8.51 16.98
N ASN A 72 2.46 -8.53 16.39
CA ASN A 72 3.71 -8.76 17.11
C ASN A 72 4.24 -7.48 17.80
N TRP A 73 3.68 -6.31 17.49
CA TRP A 73 3.94 -5.04 18.19
C TRP A 73 3.14 -4.89 19.50
N SER A 74 2.66 -5.99 20.09
CA SER A 74 1.77 -5.99 21.27
C SER A 74 2.48 -5.61 22.57
N ASP A 75 3.80 -5.81 22.65
CA ASP A 75 4.62 -5.49 23.81
C ASP A 75 5.91 -4.81 23.34
N ILE A 76 6.06 -3.52 23.67
CA ILE A 76 7.01 -2.64 22.99
C ILE A 76 8.45 -2.80 23.45
N ASP A 77 8.65 -3.25 24.68
CA ASP A 77 9.97 -3.49 25.26
C ASP A 77 10.42 -4.95 25.05
N SER A 78 9.63 -5.74 24.33
CA SER A 78 9.91 -7.14 24.07
C SER A 78 10.80 -7.34 22.83
N GLN A 79 11.52 -8.47 22.81
CA GLN A 79 12.21 -8.94 21.59
C GLN A 79 11.27 -8.99 20.37
N LYS A 80 9.96 -9.20 20.58
CA LYS A 80 8.97 -9.23 19.50
C LYS A 80 8.80 -7.88 18.81
N ALA A 81 8.96 -6.75 19.50
CA ALA A 81 8.90 -5.43 18.88
C ALA A 81 10.07 -5.21 17.91
N TYR A 82 11.28 -5.59 18.31
CA TYR A 82 12.47 -5.58 17.43
C TYR A 82 12.30 -6.49 16.21
N ASP A 83 11.79 -7.70 16.43
CA ASP A 83 11.52 -8.65 15.35
C ASP A 83 10.43 -8.11 14.39
N SER A 84 9.44 -7.37 14.92
CA SER A 84 8.39 -6.74 14.13
C SER A 84 8.94 -5.63 13.24
N TYR A 85 9.83 -4.79 13.78
CA TYR A 85 10.55 -3.80 12.98
C TYR A 85 11.35 -4.45 11.85
N ARG A 86 12.13 -5.50 12.17
CA ARG A 86 12.88 -6.26 11.15
C ARG A 86 11.96 -6.83 10.07
N GLN A 87 10.80 -7.37 10.46
CA GLN A 87 9.82 -7.90 9.51
C GLN A 87 9.19 -6.80 8.65
N ALA A 88 8.97 -5.61 9.20
CA ALA A 88 8.48 -4.45 8.47
C ALA A 88 9.46 -4.04 7.35
N ILE A 89 10.76 -3.95 7.64
CA ILE A 89 11.79 -3.65 6.62
C ILE A 89 11.75 -4.69 5.50
N LEU A 90 11.58 -5.96 5.85
CA LEU A 90 11.54 -7.06 4.88
C LEU A 90 10.24 -7.09 4.04
N LEU A 91 9.26 -6.23 4.31
CA LEU A 91 8.09 -6.08 3.43
C LEU A 91 8.50 -5.51 2.07
N LYS A 92 9.41 -4.52 2.02
CA LYS A 92 9.84 -3.88 0.76
C LYS A 92 10.24 -4.90 -0.33
N PRO A 93 11.23 -5.79 -0.10
CA PRO A 93 11.61 -6.79 -1.11
C PRO A 93 10.50 -7.82 -1.38
N LYS A 94 9.67 -8.17 -0.38
CA LYS A 94 8.55 -9.11 -0.57
C LYS A 94 7.47 -8.54 -1.50
N ILE A 95 7.11 -7.27 -1.32
CA ILE A 95 6.12 -6.56 -2.14
C ILE A 95 6.69 -6.33 -3.54
N GLY A 96 7.96 -5.92 -3.64
CA GLY A 96 8.65 -5.77 -4.92
C GLY A 96 8.61 -7.04 -5.77
N TYR A 97 8.95 -8.19 -5.17
CA TYR A 97 8.86 -9.48 -5.87
C TYR A 97 7.42 -9.83 -6.29
N GLN A 98 6.44 -9.64 -5.42
CA GLN A 98 5.03 -9.90 -5.76
C GLN A 98 4.55 -9.01 -6.91
N THR A 99 4.91 -7.73 -6.89
CA THR A 99 4.57 -6.75 -7.92
C THR A 99 5.18 -7.13 -9.26
N GLN A 100 6.47 -7.48 -9.28
CA GLN A 100 7.16 -7.94 -10.49
C GLN A 100 6.50 -9.18 -11.10
N ARG A 101 6.12 -10.16 -10.27
CA ARG A 101 5.40 -11.35 -10.77
C ARG A 101 4.03 -11.04 -11.38
N VAL A 102 3.32 -10.05 -10.84
CA VAL A 102 2.05 -9.60 -11.42
C VAL A 102 2.29 -8.88 -12.74
N TRP A 103 3.28 -7.99 -12.77
CA TRP A 103 3.70 -7.27 -13.97
C TRP A 103 4.05 -8.18 -15.14
N GLU A 104 4.83 -9.23 -14.88
CA GLU A 104 5.21 -10.24 -15.88
C GLU A 104 4.01 -10.98 -16.48
N LYS A 105 2.95 -11.19 -15.69
CA LYS A 105 1.73 -11.88 -16.13
C LYS A 105 0.73 -10.94 -16.80
N ASN A 106 0.60 -9.73 -16.28
CA ASN A 106 -0.33 -8.72 -16.75
C ASN A 106 0.22 -7.34 -16.40
N ARG A 107 0.79 -6.64 -17.38
CA ARG A 107 1.40 -5.32 -17.17
C ARG A 107 0.42 -4.26 -16.68
N TYR A 108 -0.83 -4.31 -17.13
CA TYR A 108 -1.86 -3.36 -16.70
C TYR A 108 -2.14 -3.51 -15.20
N GLN A 109 -2.41 -4.74 -14.78
CA GLN A 109 -2.56 -5.05 -13.35
C GLN A 109 -1.28 -4.81 -12.55
N GLY A 110 -0.11 -5.02 -13.18
CA GLY A 110 1.19 -4.71 -12.62
C GLY A 110 1.37 -3.22 -12.33
N GLN A 111 0.88 -2.32 -13.18
CA GLN A 111 0.90 -0.88 -12.93
C GLN A 111 0.14 -0.51 -11.65
N GLY A 112 -1.04 -1.10 -11.44
CA GLY A 112 -1.77 -0.95 -10.18
C GLY A 112 -0.98 -1.44 -8.98
N MET A 113 -0.33 -2.62 -9.09
CA MET A 113 0.51 -3.14 -8.01
C MET A 113 1.75 -2.27 -7.73
N LEU A 114 2.31 -1.59 -8.73
CA LEU A 114 3.39 -0.62 -8.52
C LEU A 114 2.93 0.57 -7.68
N ILE A 115 1.75 1.13 -7.95
CA ILE A 115 1.20 2.23 -7.15
C ILE A 115 1.01 1.81 -5.69
N LEU A 116 0.46 0.61 -5.47
CA LEU A 116 0.31 0.08 -4.12
C LEU A 116 1.67 -0.12 -3.43
N ARG A 117 2.66 -0.65 -4.16
CA ARG A 117 4.03 -0.80 -3.65
C ARG A 117 4.60 0.55 -3.25
N ASP A 118 4.54 1.54 -4.12
CA ASP A 118 5.17 2.85 -3.91
C ASP A 118 4.55 3.55 -2.68
N ALA A 119 3.23 3.50 -2.54
CA ALA A 119 2.54 4.00 -1.35
C ALA A 119 2.97 3.28 -0.06
N VAL A 120 3.15 1.95 -0.10
CA VAL A 120 3.62 1.19 1.07
C VAL A 120 5.10 1.46 1.36
N ASP A 121 5.92 1.59 0.32
CA ASP A 121 7.35 1.86 0.45
C ASP A 121 7.59 3.23 1.08
N ALA A 122 6.85 4.27 0.65
CA ALA A 122 6.91 5.60 1.23
C ALA A 122 6.54 5.60 2.72
N ALA A 123 5.47 4.87 3.09
CA ALA A 123 5.06 4.72 4.48
C ALA A 123 6.08 3.93 5.33
N LEU A 124 6.70 2.88 4.75
CA LEU A 124 7.78 2.14 5.41
C LEU A 124 9.03 3.00 5.59
N ASP A 125 9.33 3.91 4.66
CA ASP A 125 10.44 4.85 4.81
C ASP A 125 10.26 5.77 6.03
N SER A 126 9.04 6.28 6.30
CA SER A 126 8.79 7.03 7.54
C SER A 126 9.11 6.22 8.81
N ILE A 127 8.90 4.90 8.80
CA ILE A 127 9.21 4.02 9.93
C ILE A 127 10.72 3.80 10.05
N MET A 128 11.40 3.61 8.92
CA MET A 128 12.84 3.33 8.85
C MET A 128 13.70 4.55 9.14
N ASN A 129 13.21 5.75 8.78
CA ASN A 129 13.94 7.00 8.94
C ASN A 129 13.82 7.61 10.36
N ILE A 130 13.11 6.95 11.27
CA ILE A 130 13.14 7.33 12.69
C ILE A 130 14.56 7.16 13.20
N ASP A 131 15.10 8.27 13.73
CA ASP A 131 16.46 8.37 14.26
C ASP A 131 16.75 7.25 15.27
N GLU A 132 17.92 6.64 15.13
CA GLU A 132 18.37 5.58 16.03
C GLU A 132 18.72 6.11 17.42
N GLU A 133 18.99 7.41 17.55
CA GLU A 133 19.26 8.08 18.83
C GLU A 133 17.97 8.55 19.54
N ASP A 134 16.80 8.44 18.91
CA ASP A 134 15.52 8.82 19.51
C ASP A 134 15.13 7.84 20.63
N GLU A 135 14.96 8.36 21.86
CA GLU A 135 14.60 7.59 23.05
C GLU A 135 13.25 6.86 22.89
N HIS A 136 12.35 7.40 22.08
CA HIS A 136 11.01 6.85 21.81
C HIS A 136 10.92 6.14 20.45
N LYS A 137 12.05 5.79 19.81
CA LYS A 137 12.05 5.22 18.45
C LYS A 137 11.15 4.01 18.27
N LEU A 138 11.12 3.09 19.22
CA LEU A 138 10.26 1.89 19.11
C LEU A 138 8.78 2.25 19.21
N GLN A 139 8.43 3.20 20.09
CA GLN A 139 7.06 3.72 20.20
C GLN A 139 6.63 4.41 18.91
N LYS A 140 7.45 5.29 18.36
CA LYS A 140 7.16 5.95 17.08
C LYS A 140 7.05 4.93 15.94
N ARG A 141 7.98 3.96 15.84
CA ARG A 141 7.95 2.89 14.82
C ARG A 141 6.66 2.09 14.90
N ARG A 142 6.22 1.75 16.11
CA ARG A 142 4.96 1.06 16.35
C ARG A 142 3.76 1.90 15.89
N GLU A 143 3.68 3.15 16.32
CA GLU A 143 2.59 4.07 15.95
C GLU A 143 2.50 4.26 14.43
N TYR A 144 3.64 4.50 13.79
CA TYR A 144 3.72 4.68 12.34
C TYR A 144 3.32 3.38 11.61
N PHE A 145 3.72 2.21 12.13
CA PHE A 145 3.30 0.92 11.57
C PHE A 145 1.80 0.67 11.73
N TYR A 146 1.18 1.14 12.82
CA TYR A 146 -0.27 1.06 13.00
C TYR A 146 -0.99 1.95 11.98
N ARG A 147 -0.52 3.18 11.77
CA ARG A 147 -1.06 4.09 10.74
C ARG A 147 -0.91 3.52 9.33
N LEU A 148 0.21 2.87 9.01
CA LEU A 148 0.37 2.12 7.75
C LEU A 148 -0.67 1.00 7.63
N THR A 149 -0.96 0.29 8.73
CA THR A 149 -1.95 -0.78 8.72
C THR A 149 -3.35 -0.23 8.48
N ASP A 150 -3.73 0.85 9.16
CA ASP A 150 -5.02 1.52 8.99
C ASP A 150 -5.17 2.08 7.57
N PHE A 151 -4.10 2.64 7.01
CA PHE A 151 -4.06 3.12 5.62
C PHE A 151 -4.28 1.99 4.62
N LEU A 152 -3.62 0.84 4.79
CA LEU A 152 -3.84 -0.32 3.94
C LEU A 152 -5.24 -0.90 4.07
N GLU A 153 -5.80 -0.93 5.29
CA GLU A 153 -7.18 -1.35 5.51
C GLU A 153 -8.17 -0.43 4.77
N ALA A 154 -7.96 0.89 4.85
CA ALA A 154 -8.76 1.87 4.13
C ALA A 154 -8.66 1.68 2.61
N ILE A 155 -7.46 1.45 2.06
CA ILE A 155 -7.27 1.15 0.63
C ILE A 155 -8.07 -0.09 0.21
N VAL A 156 -8.00 -1.17 1.00
CA VAL A 156 -8.75 -2.41 0.74
C VAL A 156 -10.26 -2.14 0.76
N ALA A 157 -10.73 -1.37 1.75
CA ALA A 157 -12.14 -1.01 1.89
C ALA A 157 -12.63 -0.20 0.68
N TYR A 158 -11.91 0.86 0.28
CA TYR A 158 -12.28 1.68 -0.87
C TYR A 158 -12.21 0.92 -2.19
N HIS A 159 -11.17 0.12 -2.39
CA HIS A 159 -11.09 -0.79 -3.54
C HIS A 159 -12.35 -1.67 -3.67
N LYS A 160 -12.82 -2.22 -2.54
CA LYS A 160 -14.03 -3.03 -2.51
C LYS A 160 -15.29 -2.20 -2.76
N THR A 161 -15.40 -1.00 -2.18
CA THR A 161 -16.48 -0.04 -2.44
C THR A 161 -16.61 0.29 -3.93
N TYR A 162 -15.49 0.40 -4.65
CA TYR A 162 -15.47 0.64 -6.10
C TYR A 162 -15.76 -0.61 -6.97
N GLY A 163 -16.12 -1.74 -6.36
CA GLY A 163 -16.46 -2.96 -7.08
C GLY A 163 -15.26 -3.84 -7.43
N GLY A 164 -14.19 -3.77 -6.63
CA GLY A 164 -13.06 -4.68 -6.73
C GLY A 164 -13.49 -6.15 -6.74
N GLN A 165 -13.01 -6.92 -7.71
CA GLN A 165 -13.43 -8.31 -7.89
C GLN A 165 -12.73 -9.25 -6.91
N GLU A 166 -13.45 -10.26 -6.43
CA GLU A 166 -12.85 -11.43 -5.78
C GLU A 166 -12.33 -12.36 -6.89
N SER A 167 -11.04 -12.74 -6.79
CA SER A 167 -10.26 -13.64 -7.65
C SER A 167 -10.72 -13.91 -9.09
#